data_AF-A0A847Y3Z4-F1
#
_entry.id   AF-A0A847Y3Z4-F1
#
_cell.length_a   1.000
_cell.length_b   1.000
_cell.length_c   1.000
_cell.angle_alpha   90.00
_cell.angle_beta   90.00
_cell.angle_gamma   90.00
#
_symmetry.space_group_name_H-M   'P 1'
#
loop_
_entity.id
_entity.type
_entity.pdbx_description
1 polymer ?
#
loop_
_entity_poly.entity_id
_entity_poly.type
_entity_poly.pdbx_seq_one_letter_code
_entity_poly.pdbx_strand_id
1 'polypeptide(L)'
;MKIKNSKTGQVLLISLMLVATVVTVMLASSFTSVSNTQITKLEEENQKALAAAEAGIEKALQQKSGSVNIGSLSNLGNYTGTATIDNTYNKTIFSSPLMQKNENYTFYLADKDTFTNPYNGNLTVYYGSQSSCSDIALEITVIYDDSATTGYDVKKYVADIGNKFASDTDDIGVNSGATKEDQAYNCNFPINISAYQNPKIMFIQTFFNSTKYAFDGGINVIKPQGSFVNSQATSNSGVSKKIQLFQSYPQIPSDFFMTNL
;
A
#
# COMPACT_ATOMS: atom_id res chain seq x y z
N MET A 1 2.00 90.79 5.87
CA MET A 1 2.48 89.41 5.60
C MET A 1 1.26 88.58 5.17
N LYS A 2 1.04 88.41 3.86
CA LYS A 2 -0.12 87.67 3.31
C LYS A 2 0.37 86.28 2.88
N ILE A 3 -0.01 85.25 3.63
CA ILE A 3 0.22 83.85 3.23
C ILE A 3 -0.74 83.55 2.08
N LYS A 4 -0.20 83.36 0.88
CA LYS A 4 -0.95 83.10 -0.36
C LYS A 4 -1.29 81.61 -0.40
N ASN A 5 -2.59 81.31 -0.39
CA ASN A 5 -3.17 79.96 -0.26
C ASN A 5 -2.63 78.93 -1.28
N SER A 6 -1.99 77.88 -0.80
CA SER A 6 -1.54 76.69 -1.55
C SER A 6 -2.64 75.61 -1.70
N LYS A 7 -3.92 76.01 -1.74
CA LYS A 7 -5.07 75.10 -1.75
C LYS A 7 -5.21 74.31 -3.06
N THR A 8 -4.71 74.82 -4.18
CA THR A 8 -4.89 74.21 -5.52
C THR A 8 -4.00 73.00 -5.77
N GLY A 9 -2.80 72.96 -5.19
CA GLY A 9 -1.87 71.81 -5.32
C GLY A 9 -2.28 70.61 -4.46
N GLN A 10 -2.86 70.86 -3.28
CA GLN A 10 -3.33 69.80 -2.38
C GLN A 10 -4.58 69.09 -2.92
N VAL A 11 -5.51 69.82 -3.56
CA VAL A 11 -6.72 69.23 -4.14
C VAL A 11 -6.38 68.31 -5.31
N LEU A 12 -5.42 68.69 -6.16
CA LEU A 12 -4.93 67.84 -7.25
C LEU A 12 -4.34 66.53 -6.71
N LEU A 13 -3.51 66.62 -5.67
CA LEU A 13 -2.83 65.48 -5.06
C LEU A 13 -3.82 64.53 -4.38
N ILE A 14 -4.84 65.05 -3.70
CA ILE A 14 -5.92 64.24 -3.12
C ILE A 14 -6.75 63.54 -4.20
N SER A 15 -7.08 64.24 -5.30
CA SER A 15 -7.81 63.60 -6.41
C SER A 15 -7.00 62.49 -7.07
N LEU A 16 -5.68 62.70 -7.24
CA LEU A 16 -4.79 61.71 -7.83
C LEU A 16 -4.64 60.48 -6.93
N MET A 17 -4.52 60.69 -5.62
CA MET A 17 -4.49 59.59 -4.66
C MET A 17 -5.80 58.80 -4.66
N LEU A 18 -6.95 59.47 -4.78
CA LEU A 18 -8.27 58.81 -4.85
C LEU A 18 -8.44 57.99 -6.14
N VAL A 19 -7.97 58.50 -7.28
CA VAL A 19 -7.98 57.74 -8.54
C VAL A 19 -7.03 56.55 -8.46
N ALA A 20 -5.84 56.73 -7.89
CA ALA A 20 -4.86 55.67 -7.73
C ALA A 20 -5.37 54.52 -6.84
N THR A 21 -6.06 54.82 -5.74
CA THR A 21 -6.64 53.79 -4.87
C THR A 21 -7.77 53.02 -5.56
N VAL A 22 -8.66 53.70 -6.27
CA VAL A 22 -9.75 53.05 -7.03
C VAL A 22 -9.18 52.09 -8.08
N VAL A 23 -8.17 52.52 -8.84
CA VAL A 23 -7.51 51.68 -9.85
C VAL A 23 -6.81 50.48 -9.20
N THR A 24 -6.13 50.68 -8.08
CA THR A 24 -5.46 49.59 -7.34
C THR A 24 -6.45 48.55 -6.84
N VAL A 25 -7.60 48.97 -6.29
CA VAL A 25 -8.65 48.05 -5.84
C VAL A 25 -9.26 47.27 -7.00
N MET A 26 -9.53 47.92 -8.14
CA MET A 26 -10.04 47.25 -9.35
C MET A 26 -9.06 46.21 -9.90
N LEU A 27 -7.76 46.55 -9.96
CA LEU A 27 -6.70 45.65 -10.39
C LEU A 27 -6.55 44.47 -9.42
N ALA A 28 -6.51 44.73 -8.12
CA ALA A 28 -6.39 43.69 -7.09
C ALA A 28 -7.59 42.73 -7.12
N SER A 29 -8.81 43.24 -7.27
CA SER A 29 -10.02 42.43 -7.41
C SER A 29 -9.99 41.56 -8.67
N SER A 30 -9.60 42.14 -9.82
CA SER A 30 -9.49 41.42 -11.09
C SER A 30 -8.42 40.32 -11.03
N PHE A 31 -7.25 40.64 -10.46
CA PHE A 31 -6.16 39.68 -10.29
C PHE A 31 -6.57 38.52 -9.37
N THR A 32 -7.25 38.82 -8.26
CA THR A 32 -7.72 37.81 -7.31
C THR A 32 -8.79 36.92 -7.96
N SER A 33 -9.70 37.49 -8.74
CA SER A 33 -10.74 36.74 -9.46
C SER A 33 -10.16 35.79 -10.53
N VAL A 34 -9.22 36.28 -11.34
CA VAL A 34 -8.51 35.47 -12.35
C VAL A 34 -7.70 34.37 -11.68
N SER A 35 -6.98 34.70 -10.60
CA SER A 35 -6.19 33.74 -9.83
C SER A 35 -7.08 32.63 -9.23
N ASN A 36 -8.16 33.02 -8.53
CA ASN A 36 -9.10 32.06 -7.95
C ASN A 36 -9.72 31.15 -9.02
N THR A 37 -10.10 31.71 -10.17
CA THR A 37 -10.65 30.92 -11.27
C THR A 37 -9.64 29.92 -11.82
N GLN A 38 -8.36 30.30 -11.94
CA GLN A 38 -7.30 29.39 -12.38
C GLN A 38 -7.05 28.27 -11.37
N ILE A 39 -7.00 28.62 -10.08
CA ILE A 39 -6.84 27.65 -8.99
C ILE A 39 -8.00 26.65 -8.99
N THR A 40 -9.25 27.13 -9.04
CA THR A 40 -10.43 26.26 -9.08
C THR A 40 -10.43 25.33 -10.29
N LYS A 41 -10.05 25.83 -11.48
CA LYS A 41 -9.92 24.98 -12.68
C LYS A 41 -8.86 23.90 -12.50
N LEU A 42 -7.71 24.26 -11.93
CA LEU A 42 -6.63 23.30 -11.68
C LEU A 42 -7.06 22.24 -10.66
N GLU A 43 -7.79 22.62 -9.61
CA GLU A 43 -8.36 21.68 -8.63
C GLU A 43 -9.38 20.73 -9.26
N GLU A 44 -10.28 21.25 -10.10
CA GLU A 44 -11.27 20.45 -10.83
C GLU A 44 -10.58 19.46 -11.79
N GLU A 45 -9.59 19.92 -12.54
CA GLU A 45 -8.81 19.06 -13.44
C GLU A 45 -8.01 18.00 -12.69
N ASN A 46 -7.47 18.33 -11.51
CA ASN A 46 -6.80 17.38 -10.63
C ASN A 46 -7.76 16.27 -10.16
N GLN A 47 -8.97 16.62 -9.73
CA GLN A 47 -9.97 15.65 -9.28
C GLN A 47 -10.44 14.75 -10.43
N LYS A 48 -10.65 15.34 -11.62
CA LYS A 48 -11.05 14.56 -12.80
C LYS A 48 -9.93 13.64 -13.30
N ALA A 49 -8.67 14.08 -13.28
CA ALA A 49 -7.53 13.24 -13.60
C ALA A 49 -7.38 12.07 -12.61
N LEU A 50 -7.67 12.30 -11.32
CA LEU A 50 -7.71 11.22 -10.33
C LEU A 50 -8.82 10.20 -10.65
N ALA A 51 -10.05 10.68 -10.88
CA ALA A 51 -11.17 9.81 -11.23
C ALA A 51 -10.92 9.01 -12.53
N ALA A 52 -10.26 9.63 -13.51
CA ALA A 52 -9.83 8.96 -14.74
C ALA A 52 -8.83 7.83 -14.45
N ALA A 53 -7.87 8.08 -13.57
CA ALA A 53 -6.90 7.06 -13.16
C ALA A 53 -7.57 5.91 -12.39
N GLU A 54 -8.52 6.21 -11.50
CA GLU A 54 -9.31 5.22 -10.73
C GLU A 54 -10.15 4.34 -11.66
N ALA A 55 -10.84 4.93 -12.64
CA ALA A 55 -11.56 4.19 -13.67
C ALA A 55 -10.61 3.30 -14.50
N GLY A 56 -9.38 3.78 -14.76
CA GLY A 56 -8.32 2.99 -15.37
C GLY A 56 -7.95 1.75 -14.55
N ILE A 57 -7.80 1.89 -13.23
CA ILE A 57 -7.57 0.75 -12.31
C ILE A 57 -8.74 -0.23 -12.37
N GLU A 58 -9.98 0.25 -12.25
CA GLU A 58 -11.15 -0.63 -12.26
C GLU A 58 -11.23 -1.47 -13.54
N LYS A 59 -10.93 -0.84 -14.68
CA LYS A 59 -10.93 -1.51 -15.98
C LYS A 59 -9.76 -2.48 -16.15
N ALA A 60 -8.59 -2.13 -15.63
CA ALA A 60 -7.45 -3.05 -15.60
C ALA A 60 -7.76 -4.29 -14.76
N LEU A 61 -8.38 -4.10 -13.58
CA LEU A 61 -8.83 -5.20 -12.72
C LEU A 61 -9.89 -6.09 -13.40
N GLN A 62 -10.82 -5.51 -14.16
CA GLN A 62 -11.82 -6.26 -14.93
C GLN A 62 -11.17 -7.12 -16.03
N GLN A 63 -10.13 -6.63 -16.69
CA GLN A 63 -9.42 -7.37 -17.75
C GLN A 63 -8.47 -8.44 -17.21
N LYS A 64 -8.07 -8.37 -15.93
CA LYS A 64 -7.20 -9.32 -15.21
C LYS A 64 -5.78 -9.51 -15.78
N SER A 65 -5.45 -8.87 -16.90
CA SER A 65 -4.13 -8.90 -17.53
C SER A 65 -3.98 -7.74 -18.52
N GLY A 66 -2.75 -7.25 -18.70
CA GLY A 66 -2.39 -6.29 -19.75
C GLY A 66 -2.42 -4.82 -19.33
N SER A 67 -2.48 -3.94 -20.34
CA SER A 67 -2.53 -2.50 -20.19
C SER A 67 -3.84 -1.95 -20.74
N VAL A 68 -4.51 -1.10 -19.97
CA VAL A 68 -5.70 -0.35 -20.38
C VAL A 68 -5.28 1.06 -20.76
N ASN A 69 -5.60 1.48 -21.98
CA ASN A 69 -5.43 2.87 -22.40
C ASN A 69 -6.60 3.71 -21.89
N ILE A 70 -6.33 4.70 -21.04
CA ILE A 70 -7.36 5.55 -20.41
C ILE A 70 -8.08 6.42 -21.45
N GLY A 71 -7.38 6.87 -22.49
CA GLY A 71 -7.98 7.67 -23.57
C GLY A 71 -8.97 6.89 -24.45
N SER A 72 -8.96 5.56 -24.36
CA SER A 72 -9.93 4.70 -25.05
C SER A 72 -11.20 4.42 -24.24
N LEU A 73 -11.26 4.85 -22.97
CA LEU A 73 -12.43 4.65 -22.12
C LEU A 73 -13.55 5.65 -22.47
N SER A 74 -14.78 5.14 -22.52
CA SER A 74 -15.97 5.95 -22.78
C SER A 74 -16.06 7.10 -21.77
N ASN A 75 -16.32 8.32 -22.26
CA ASN A 75 -16.39 9.57 -21.49
C ASN A 75 -15.05 10.09 -20.91
N LEU A 76 -13.91 9.52 -21.28
CA LEU A 76 -12.58 9.95 -20.82
C LEU A 76 -11.66 10.45 -21.95
N GLY A 77 -12.18 10.69 -23.16
CA GLY A 77 -11.38 11.07 -24.34
C GLY A 77 -10.57 12.37 -24.23
N ASN A 78 -10.76 13.17 -23.18
CA ASN A 78 -9.94 14.36 -22.86
C ASN A 78 -8.77 14.06 -21.91
N TYR A 79 -8.59 12.80 -21.55
CA TYR A 79 -7.51 12.31 -20.69
C TYR A 79 -6.73 11.24 -21.44
N THR A 80 -5.42 11.27 -21.30
CA THR A 80 -4.51 10.26 -21.85
C THR A 80 -3.83 9.54 -20.70
N GLY A 81 -3.40 8.31 -20.91
CA GLY A 81 -2.83 7.54 -19.83
C GLY A 81 -2.94 6.03 -20.00
N THR A 82 -2.29 5.31 -19.10
CA THR A 82 -2.30 3.86 -19.08
C THR A 82 -2.48 3.35 -17.67
N ALA A 83 -3.34 2.35 -17.51
CA ALA A 83 -3.34 1.48 -16.35
C ALA A 83 -2.66 0.16 -16.73
N THR A 84 -1.80 -0.35 -15.86
CA THR A 84 -1.04 -1.58 -16.08
C THR A 84 -1.07 -2.42 -14.81
N ILE A 85 -1.34 -3.71 -14.97
CA ILE A 85 -1.15 -4.68 -13.89
C ILE A 85 0.30 -5.15 -13.93
N ASP A 86 1.06 -4.80 -12.90
CA ASP A 86 2.40 -5.29 -12.68
C ASP A 86 2.34 -6.53 -11.77
N ASN A 87 2.62 -7.67 -12.39
CA ASN A 87 2.74 -8.97 -11.71
C ASN A 87 4.19 -9.27 -11.29
N THR A 88 5.12 -8.37 -11.56
CA THR A 88 6.55 -8.55 -11.29
C THR A 88 6.86 -8.15 -9.86
N TYR A 89 6.71 -9.09 -8.92
CA TYR A 89 7.11 -8.86 -7.54
C TYR A 89 8.58 -9.24 -7.32
N ASN A 90 9.49 -8.29 -7.57
CA ASN A 90 10.94 -8.47 -7.36
C ASN A 90 11.39 -7.88 -6.02
N LYS A 91 10.72 -8.26 -4.92
CA LYS A 91 11.15 -7.86 -3.56
C LYS A 91 11.54 -9.09 -2.76
N THR A 92 12.47 -8.89 -1.82
CA THR A 92 12.85 -9.90 -0.82
C THR A 92 12.02 -9.79 0.45
N ILE A 93 11.32 -8.66 0.64
CA ILE A 93 10.52 -8.34 1.82
C ILE A 93 9.08 -8.04 1.42
N PHE A 94 8.11 -8.54 2.19
CA PHE A 94 6.70 -8.21 2.08
C PHE A 94 6.08 -8.00 3.46
N SER A 95 5.38 -6.88 3.65
CA SER A 95 4.62 -6.61 4.87
C SER A 95 3.13 -6.93 4.69
N SER A 96 2.54 -7.65 5.65
CA SER A 96 1.11 -7.92 5.64
C SER A 96 0.30 -6.69 6.09
N PRO A 97 -1.02 -6.68 5.80
CA PRO A 97 -1.97 -5.85 6.53
C PRO A 97 -1.93 -6.14 8.04
N LEU A 98 -2.60 -5.28 8.82
CA LEU A 98 -2.80 -5.52 10.25
C LEU A 98 -3.72 -6.72 10.44
N MET A 99 -3.21 -7.78 11.04
CA MET A 99 -3.99 -8.96 11.40
C MET A 99 -4.59 -8.78 12.78
N GLN A 100 -5.91 -9.01 12.88
CA GLN A 100 -6.60 -9.01 14.16
C GLN A 100 -6.35 -10.32 14.92
N LYS A 101 -6.71 -10.31 16.21
CA LYS A 101 -6.69 -11.51 17.04
C LYS A 101 -7.51 -12.64 16.37
N ASN A 102 -6.94 -13.83 16.32
CA ASN A 102 -7.51 -15.06 15.75
C ASN A 102 -7.74 -15.01 14.23
N GLU A 103 -7.20 -14.01 13.53
CA GLU A 103 -7.17 -14.02 12.08
C GLU A 103 -5.97 -14.81 11.55
N ASN A 104 -6.12 -15.32 10.34
CA ASN A 104 -5.06 -16.00 9.62
C ASN A 104 -4.62 -15.17 8.41
N TYR A 105 -3.35 -15.31 8.06
CA TYR A 105 -2.78 -14.79 6.83
C TYR A 105 -2.25 -15.94 5.99
N THR A 106 -2.58 -15.93 4.70
CA THR A 106 -2.15 -16.92 3.72
C THR A 106 -0.99 -16.35 2.92
N PHE A 107 0.19 -16.92 3.10
CA PHE A 107 1.41 -16.59 2.36
C PHE A 107 1.71 -17.68 1.32
N TYR A 108 1.75 -17.30 0.05
CA TYR A 108 2.01 -18.22 -1.05
C TYR A 108 3.52 -18.45 -1.18
N LEU A 109 3.93 -19.72 -1.10
CA LEU A 109 5.32 -20.14 -1.28
C LEU A 109 5.58 -20.61 -2.72
N ALA A 110 4.56 -20.83 -3.53
CA ALA A 110 4.66 -21.16 -4.95
C ALA A 110 3.80 -20.20 -5.78
N ASP A 111 3.87 -20.33 -7.11
CA ASP A 111 3.03 -19.53 -8.00
C ASP A 111 1.54 -19.82 -7.72
N LYS A 112 0.74 -18.77 -7.45
CA LYS A 112 -0.61 -18.87 -6.85
C LYS A 112 -1.59 -19.80 -7.59
N ASP A 113 -1.56 -19.82 -8.92
CA ASP A 113 -2.58 -20.51 -9.73
C ASP A 113 -2.20 -21.96 -10.06
N THR A 114 -0.92 -22.23 -10.21
CA THR A 114 -0.40 -23.53 -10.65
C THR A 114 0.32 -24.29 -9.54
N PHE A 115 0.67 -23.61 -8.44
CA PHE A 115 1.50 -24.14 -7.36
C PHE A 115 2.84 -24.72 -7.86
N THR A 116 3.35 -24.14 -8.96
CA THR A 116 4.64 -24.44 -9.57
C THR A 116 5.71 -23.44 -9.09
N ASN A 117 6.99 -23.75 -9.35
CA ASN A 117 8.13 -22.92 -8.97
C ASN A 117 8.12 -22.56 -7.48
N PRO A 118 8.26 -23.53 -6.56
CA PRO A 118 8.28 -23.25 -5.14
C PRO A 118 9.44 -22.32 -4.75
N TYR A 119 9.22 -21.49 -3.73
CA TYR A 119 10.23 -20.69 -3.07
C TYR A 119 11.25 -21.62 -2.43
N ASN A 120 12.52 -21.35 -2.68
CA ASN A 120 13.63 -22.11 -2.13
C ASN A 120 14.59 -21.16 -1.42
N GLY A 121 14.62 -21.22 -0.10
CA GLY A 121 15.45 -20.35 0.72
C GLY A 121 15.00 -20.33 2.17
N ASN A 122 15.67 -19.51 2.97
CA ASN A 122 15.21 -19.19 4.32
C ASN A 122 14.14 -18.09 4.24
N LEU A 123 13.16 -18.15 5.13
CA LEU A 123 12.12 -17.15 5.28
C LEU A 123 12.03 -16.76 6.75
N THR A 124 12.22 -15.49 7.06
CA THR A 124 12.08 -14.99 8.42
C THR A 124 10.77 -14.23 8.54
N VAL A 125 9.94 -14.63 9.50
CA VAL A 125 8.67 -13.97 9.82
C VAL A 125 8.89 -13.03 11.00
N TYR A 126 8.77 -11.74 10.76
CA TYR A 126 8.83 -10.69 11.79
C TYR A 126 7.42 -10.35 12.29
N TYR A 127 7.27 -10.12 13.59
CA TYR A 127 5.99 -9.81 14.23
C TYR A 127 6.17 -8.94 15.48
N GLY A 128 5.06 -8.53 16.09
CA GLY A 128 5.08 -7.66 17.27
C GLY A 128 5.17 -6.18 16.92
N SER A 129 4.55 -5.75 15.83
CA SER A 129 4.63 -4.35 15.38
C SER A 129 3.74 -3.39 16.18
N GLN A 130 2.70 -3.90 16.84
CA GLN A 130 1.69 -3.10 17.58
C GLN A 130 1.75 -3.30 19.10
N SER A 131 2.39 -4.37 19.57
CA SER A 131 2.45 -4.74 20.98
C SER A 131 3.74 -5.53 21.26
N SER A 132 4.04 -5.75 22.53
CA SER A 132 5.11 -6.67 22.92
C SER A 132 4.88 -8.05 22.29
N CYS A 133 5.94 -8.71 21.84
CA CYS A 133 5.84 -10.08 21.35
C CYS A 133 5.45 -11.06 22.44
N SER A 134 5.67 -10.73 23.71
CA SER A 134 5.19 -11.55 24.83
C SER A 134 3.66 -11.60 24.91
N ASP A 135 2.97 -10.69 24.21
CA ASP A 135 1.52 -10.59 24.18
C ASP A 135 0.88 -11.20 22.94
N ILE A 136 1.70 -11.73 22.02
CA ILE A 136 1.28 -12.34 20.77
C ILE A 136 1.86 -13.74 20.70
N ALA A 137 1.07 -14.69 20.20
CA ALA A 137 1.58 -15.98 19.80
C ALA A 137 1.15 -16.25 18.35
N LEU A 138 2.00 -16.91 17.57
CA LEU A 138 1.69 -17.28 16.19
C LEU A 138 1.65 -18.80 16.04
N GLU A 139 0.66 -19.33 15.33
CA GLU A 139 0.74 -20.66 14.74
C GLU A 139 1.10 -20.50 13.26
N ILE A 140 2.21 -21.12 12.85
CA ILE A 140 2.66 -21.12 11.46
C ILE A 140 2.53 -22.54 10.91
N THR A 141 1.72 -22.70 9.88
CA THR A 141 1.47 -23.99 9.23
C THR A 141 2.00 -23.95 7.80
N VAL A 142 2.97 -24.81 7.47
CA VAL A 142 3.54 -24.95 6.12
C VAL A 142 2.99 -26.21 5.48
N ILE A 143 2.44 -26.09 4.27
CA ILE A 143 1.99 -27.23 3.46
C ILE A 143 2.97 -27.43 2.31
N TYR A 144 3.44 -28.66 2.14
CA TYR A 144 4.44 -29.05 1.15
C TYR A 144 4.14 -30.44 0.58
N ASP A 145 4.77 -30.79 -0.55
CA ASP A 145 4.68 -32.15 -1.10
C ASP A 145 5.70 -33.02 -0.36
N ASP A 146 5.27 -34.14 0.23
CA ASP A 146 6.22 -35.15 0.66
C ASP A 146 6.63 -35.99 -0.54
N SER A 147 7.92 -36.27 -0.69
CA SER A 147 8.41 -37.17 -1.75
C SER A 147 8.37 -38.64 -1.33
N ALA A 148 8.32 -38.91 -0.02
CA ALA A 148 8.31 -40.26 0.52
C ALA A 148 6.90 -40.86 0.51
N THR A 149 5.87 -40.03 0.67
CA THR A 149 4.47 -40.40 0.51
C THR A 149 3.89 -39.63 -0.67
N THR A 150 3.13 -40.25 -1.57
CA THR A 150 2.58 -39.58 -2.77
C THR A 150 1.44 -38.60 -2.42
N GLY A 151 1.68 -37.66 -1.49
CA GLY A 151 0.67 -36.79 -0.90
C GLY A 151 1.25 -35.49 -0.33
N TYR A 152 0.36 -34.69 0.25
CA TYR A 152 0.71 -33.45 0.94
C TYR A 152 0.95 -33.70 2.41
N ASP A 153 1.97 -33.05 2.96
CA ASP A 153 2.28 -33.09 4.38
C ASP A 153 2.26 -31.66 4.96
N VAL A 154 2.11 -31.59 6.28
CA VAL A 154 1.87 -30.35 7.02
C VAL A 154 2.82 -30.25 8.19
N LYS A 155 3.64 -29.20 8.20
CA LYS A 155 4.46 -28.86 9.37
C LYS A 155 3.87 -27.66 10.09
N LYS A 156 3.65 -27.81 11.40
CA LYS A 156 3.24 -26.73 12.29
C LYS A 156 4.41 -26.24 13.14
N TYR A 157 4.40 -24.95 13.40
CA TYR A 157 5.30 -24.24 14.30
C TYR A 157 4.50 -23.32 15.19
N VAL A 158 4.99 -23.10 16.40
CA VAL A 158 4.45 -22.11 17.33
C VAL A 158 5.55 -21.10 17.65
N ALA A 159 5.24 -19.83 17.50
CA ALA A 159 6.10 -18.73 17.90
C ALA A 159 5.45 -18.00 19.08
N ASP A 160 5.82 -18.40 20.29
CA ASP A 160 5.26 -17.85 21.54
C ASP A 160 6.36 -17.49 22.55
N ILE A 161 6.96 -16.32 22.35
CA ILE A 161 7.98 -15.79 23.28
C ILE A 161 7.38 -15.51 24.66
N GLY A 162 6.06 -15.30 24.74
CA GLY A 162 5.36 -15.03 25.98
C GLY A 162 5.04 -16.28 26.80
N ASN A 163 5.27 -17.48 26.25
CA ASN A 163 4.88 -18.76 26.84
C ASN A 163 3.41 -18.75 27.32
N LYS A 164 2.51 -18.27 26.45
CA LYS A 164 1.06 -18.26 26.69
C LYS A 164 0.42 -19.61 26.41
N PHE A 165 0.99 -20.40 25.50
CA PHE A 165 0.69 -21.81 25.30
C PHE A 165 1.57 -22.61 26.25
N ALA A 166 1.03 -23.01 27.40
CA ALA A 166 1.81 -23.75 28.40
C ALA A 166 2.40 -25.04 27.80
N SER A 167 3.72 -25.19 27.95
CA SER A 167 4.51 -26.42 27.77
C SER A 167 4.79 -26.90 26.33
N ASP A 168 5.42 -26.07 25.50
CA ASP A 168 6.29 -26.63 24.46
C ASP A 168 7.69 -26.07 24.59
N THR A 169 8.70 -26.93 24.73
CA THR A 169 10.11 -26.51 24.83
C THR A 169 10.66 -25.98 23.50
N ASP A 170 9.85 -26.03 22.43
CA ASP A 170 10.17 -25.62 21.08
C ASP A 170 9.52 -24.25 20.71
N ASP A 171 9.36 -23.36 21.69
CA ASP A 171 9.00 -21.94 21.49
C ASP A 171 10.14 -21.17 20.78
N ILE A 172 10.27 -21.35 19.46
CA ILE A 172 11.42 -20.87 18.65
C ILE A 172 11.19 -19.43 18.13
N GLY A 173 10.48 -18.58 18.87
CA GLY A 173 10.48 -17.14 18.60
C GLY A 173 11.74 -16.49 19.17
N VAL A 174 12.42 -15.64 18.39
CA VAL A 174 13.59 -14.88 18.89
C VAL A 174 13.16 -13.44 19.16
N ASN A 175 13.47 -12.94 20.37
CA ASN A 175 13.32 -11.52 20.71
C ASN A 175 14.43 -10.69 20.05
N SER A 176 14.40 -10.63 18.73
CA SER A 176 15.34 -9.93 17.87
C SER A 176 14.55 -9.17 16.82
N GLY A 177 14.25 -7.92 17.14
CA GLY A 177 13.48 -7.04 16.28
C GLY A 177 14.27 -6.50 15.09
N ALA A 178 13.56 -6.02 14.08
CA ALA A 178 14.13 -5.27 12.97
C ALA A 178 13.10 -4.31 12.39
N THR A 179 13.56 -3.28 11.69
CA THR A 179 12.69 -2.42 10.88
C THR A 179 12.62 -2.96 9.45
N LYS A 180 11.41 -3.19 8.95
CA LYS A 180 11.13 -3.69 7.58
C LYS A 180 10.04 -2.83 6.96
N GLU A 181 10.28 -2.35 5.74
CA GLU A 181 9.36 -1.42 5.02
C GLU A 181 8.82 -0.29 5.93
N ASP A 182 9.72 0.41 6.63
CA ASP A 182 9.43 1.51 7.56
C ASP A 182 8.60 1.15 8.81
N GLN A 183 8.35 -0.13 9.06
CA GLN A 183 7.66 -0.63 10.25
C GLN A 183 8.67 -1.35 11.17
N ALA A 184 8.66 -0.98 12.45
CA ALA A 184 9.42 -1.70 13.48
C ALA A 184 8.68 -2.97 13.91
N TYR A 185 9.42 -4.06 14.04
CA TYR A 185 8.98 -5.35 14.57
C TYR A 185 9.89 -5.73 15.74
N ASN A 186 9.31 -6.34 16.75
CA ASN A 186 10.02 -6.62 17.99
C ASN A 186 10.64 -8.02 18.01
N CYS A 187 10.08 -8.97 17.25
CA CYS A 187 10.53 -10.36 17.24
C CYS A 187 10.52 -10.96 15.85
N ASN A 188 11.21 -12.09 15.72
CA ASN A 188 11.29 -12.83 14.49
C ASN A 188 11.25 -14.36 14.71
N PHE A 189 10.84 -15.08 13.68
CA PHE A 189 10.82 -16.52 13.62
C PHE A 189 11.43 -16.98 12.29
N PRO A 190 12.67 -17.51 12.28
CA PRO A 190 13.31 -18.00 11.07
C PRO A 190 12.81 -19.40 10.69
N ILE A 191 12.48 -19.59 9.42
CA ILE A 191 12.02 -20.86 8.85
C ILE A 191 12.91 -21.23 7.68
N ASN A 192 13.49 -22.43 7.71
CA ASN A 192 14.19 -22.97 6.57
C ASN A 192 13.21 -23.63 5.60
N ILE A 193 12.67 -22.85 4.64
CA ILE A 193 11.72 -23.37 3.66
C ILE A 193 12.36 -24.36 2.69
N SER A 194 13.68 -24.26 2.45
CA SER A 194 14.43 -25.20 1.61
C SER A 194 14.51 -26.62 2.17
N ALA A 195 14.16 -26.82 3.45
CA ALA A 195 14.07 -28.15 4.05
C ALA A 195 12.83 -28.95 3.57
N TYR A 196 11.85 -28.27 2.95
CA TYR A 196 10.62 -28.88 2.47
C TYR A 196 10.68 -29.10 0.97
N GLN A 197 10.16 -30.24 0.51
CA GLN A 197 10.04 -30.50 -0.91
C GLN A 197 8.79 -29.83 -1.46
N ASN A 198 8.96 -29.03 -2.53
CA ASN A 198 7.88 -28.28 -3.17
C ASN A 198 6.91 -27.58 -2.19
N PRO A 199 7.39 -26.67 -1.33
CA PRO A 199 6.52 -25.89 -0.44
C PRO A 199 5.49 -25.09 -1.25
N LYS A 200 4.22 -25.16 -0.84
CA LYS A 200 3.10 -24.59 -1.59
C LYS A 200 2.60 -23.31 -0.97
N ILE A 201 2.22 -23.40 0.31
CA ILE A 201 1.54 -22.33 1.02
C ILE A 201 1.88 -22.39 2.50
N MET A 202 1.84 -21.23 3.14
CA MET A 202 2.05 -21.07 4.56
C MET A 202 0.89 -20.27 5.15
N PHE A 203 0.32 -20.77 6.23
CA PHE A 203 -0.68 -20.06 7.02
C PHE A 203 -0.04 -19.53 8.29
N ILE A 204 -0.36 -18.29 8.65
CA ILE A 204 0.09 -17.67 9.90
C ILE A 204 -1.15 -17.19 10.64
N GLN A 205 -1.47 -17.83 11.76
CA GLN A 205 -2.57 -17.42 12.61
C GLN A 205 -2.05 -16.60 13.80
N THR A 206 -2.64 -15.42 14.02
CA THR A 206 -2.33 -14.60 15.20
C THR A 206 -3.20 -15.00 16.37
N PHE A 207 -2.62 -15.15 17.55
CA PHE A 207 -3.36 -15.31 18.80
C PHE A 207 -3.12 -14.13 19.76
N PHE A 208 -4.08 -13.95 20.67
CA PHE A 208 -4.09 -13.00 21.79
C PHE A 208 -4.17 -11.51 21.44
N ASN A 209 -3.35 -10.99 20.52
CA ASN A 209 -3.32 -9.58 20.15
C ASN A 209 -3.10 -9.37 18.64
N SER A 210 -3.48 -8.20 18.13
CA SER A 210 -3.30 -7.85 16.72
C SER A 210 -1.84 -7.56 16.39
N THR A 211 -1.39 -7.89 15.18
CA THR A 211 -0.02 -7.60 14.74
C THR A 211 0.08 -7.52 13.23
N LYS A 212 1.10 -6.83 12.71
CA LYS A 212 1.50 -6.99 11.31
C LYS A 212 2.58 -8.04 11.22
N TYR A 213 2.70 -8.66 10.06
CA TYR A 213 3.81 -9.52 9.71
C TYR A 213 4.73 -8.82 8.72
N ALA A 214 6.02 -9.11 8.78
CA ALA A 214 6.91 -8.92 7.65
C ALA A 214 7.61 -10.23 7.32
N PHE A 215 7.58 -10.59 6.05
CA PHE A 215 8.21 -11.79 5.51
C PHE A 215 9.49 -11.36 4.82
N ASP A 216 10.63 -11.91 5.24
CA ASP A 216 11.94 -11.57 4.71
C ASP A 216 12.65 -12.82 4.18
N GLY A 217 12.85 -12.88 2.87
CA GLY A 217 13.63 -13.93 2.20
C GLY A 217 15.14 -13.71 2.25
N GLY A 218 15.60 -12.62 2.88
CA GLY A 218 16.99 -12.20 2.95
C GLY A 218 17.50 -11.80 1.57
N ILE A 219 18.31 -12.68 0.97
CA ILE A 219 18.87 -12.50 -0.37
C ILE A 219 17.96 -13.06 -1.48
N ASN A 220 16.97 -13.89 -1.12
CA ASN A 220 16.09 -14.54 -2.09
C ASN A 220 14.84 -13.70 -2.32
N VAL A 221 14.45 -13.55 -3.58
CA VAL A 221 13.19 -12.91 -3.95
C VAL A 221 12.04 -13.83 -3.51
N ILE A 222 11.15 -13.29 -2.70
CA ILE A 222 9.96 -14.02 -2.25
C ILE A 222 8.91 -14.03 -3.35
N LYS A 223 7.98 -14.98 -3.27
CA LYS A 223 6.90 -15.07 -4.25
C LYS A 223 5.96 -13.88 -4.14
N PRO A 224 5.40 -13.41 -5.28
CA PRO A 224 4.36 -12.40 -5.26
C PRO A 224 3.22 -12.82 -4.32
N GLN A 225 2.76 -11.90 -3.48
CA GLN A 225 1.60 -12.09 -2.58
C GLN A 225 0.35 -11.34 -3.09
N GLY A 226 0.43 -10.85 -4.32
CA GLY A 226 -0.53 -9.93 -4.92
C GLY A 226 0.00 -9.31 -6.20
N SER A 227 -0.78 -8.40 -6.75
CA SER A 227 -0.42 -7.63 -7.94
C SER A 227 -0.52 -6.14 -7.65
N PHE A 228 0.37 -5.35 -8.25
CA PHE A 228 0.26 -3.89 -8.22
C PHE A 228 -0.45 -3.42 -9.48
N VAL A 229 -1.50 -2.64 -9.33
CA VAL A 229 -2.16 -1.95 -10.44
C VAL A 229 -1.72 -0.49 -10.40
N ASN A 230 -0.89 -0.11 -11.37
CA ASN A 230 -0.46 1.25 -11.55
C ASN A 230 -1.35 1.93 -12.60
N SER A 231 -1.86 3.11 -12.31
CA SER A 231 -2.62 3.89 -13.28
C SER A 231 -2.16 5.33 -13.27
N GLN A 232 -1.89 5.87 -14.46
CA GLN A 232 -1.54 7.26 -14.65
C GLN A 232 -2.46 7.88 -15.68
N ALA A 233 -3.13 8.98 -15.30
CA ALA A 233 -3.96 9.78 -16.19
C ALA A 233 -3.44 11.22 -16.26
N THR A 234 -3.44 11.77 -17.47
CA THR A 234 -2.96 13.11 -17.79
C THR A 234 -4.05 13.87 -18.55
N SER A 235 -4.43 15.04 -18.05
CA SER A 235 -5.35 15.94 -18.75
C SER A 235 -4.68 16.59 -19.97
N ASN A 236 -5.48 17.10 -20.90
CA ASN A 236 -4.98 17.89 -22.04
C ASN A 236 -4.25 19.19 -21.64
N SER A 237 -4.49 19.70 -20.43
CA SER A 237 -3.79 20.84 -19.83
C SER A 237 -2.44 20.47 -19.20
N GLY A 238 -2.08 19.19 -19.16
CA GLY A 238 -0.80 18.70 -18.63
C GLY A 238 -0.83 18.25 -17.16
N VAL A 239 -2.00 18.23 -16.52
CA VAL A 239 -2.15 17.74 -15.14
C VAL A 239 -2.09 16.22 -15.13
N SER A 240 -1.05 15.65 -14.54
CA SER A 240 -0.84 14.20 -14.43
C SER A 240 -1.07 13.70 -13.00
N LYS A 241 -1.87 12.65 -12.85
CA LYS A 241 -2.06 11.90 -11.59
C LYS A 241 -1.67 10.45 -11.77
N LYS A 242 -0.87 9.95 -10.84
CA LYS A 242 -0.51 8.54 -10.74
C LYS A 242 -1.07 7.97 -9.44
N ILE A 243 -1.72 6.83 -9.53
CA ILE A 243 -2.21 6.04 -8.41
C ILE A 243 -1.69 4.60 -8.53
N GLN A 244 -1.47 3.97 -7.39
CA GLN A 244 -1.02 2.59 -7.31
C GLN A 244 -1.88 1.87 -6.27
N LEU A 245 -2.49 0.77 -6.68
CA LEU A 245 -3.26 -0.12 -5.81
C LEU A 245 -2.51 -1.45 -5.69
N PHE A 246 -2.37 -1.96 -4.46
CA PHE A 246 -1.95 -3.34 -4.25
C PHE A 246 -3.18 -4.20 -4.01
N GLN A 247 -3.36 -5.24 -4.82
CA GLN A 247 -4.39 -6.26 -4.61
C GLN A 247 -3.71 -7.53 -4.10
N SER A 248 -3.97 -7.90 -2.85
CA SER A 248 -3.49 -9.16 -2.31
C SER A 248 -4.17 -10.35 -2.98
N TYR A 249 -3.47 -11.48 -3.00
CA TYR A 249 -4.06 -12.75 -3.38
C TYR A 249 -5.15 -13.19 -2.40
N PRO A 250 -6.10 -14.05 -2.84
CA PRO A 250 -7.18 -14.52 -1.99
C PRO A 250 -6.64 -15.11 -0.69
N GLN A 251 -7.22 -14.66 0.42
CA GLN A 251 -6.93 -15.17 1.75
C GLN A 251 -7.95 -16.25 2.08
N ILE A 252 -7.51 -17.37 2.62
CA ILE A 252 -8.41 -18.44 3.06
C ILE A 252 -8.94 -18.06 4.44
N PRO A 253 -10.27 -17.98 4.66
CA PRO A 253 -10.84 -17.60 5.94
C PRO A 253 -10.35 -18.46 7.10
N SER A 254 -10.20 -17.86 8.28
CA SER A 254 -9.77 -18.56 9.51
C SER A 254 -10.76 -19.63 9.98
N ASP A 255 -12.05 -19.49 9.64
CA ASP A 255 -13.10 -20.45 9.97
C ASP A 255 -12.83 -21.86 9.42
N PHE A 256 -12.09 -21.97 8.31
CA PHE A 256 -11.70 -23.27 7.74
C PHE A 256 -10.74 -24.07 8.61
N PHE A 257 -10.01 -23.39 9.50
CA PHE A 257 -8.98 -23.98 10.35
C PHE A 257 -9.36 -23.98 11.83
N MET A 258 -10.55 -23.46 12.18
CA MET A 258 -11.09 -23.60 13.52
C MET A 258 -11.54 -25.05 13.73
N THR A 259 -10.69 -25.83 14.40
CA THR A 259 -11.19 -26.94 15.20
C THR A 259 -11.96 -26.31 16.35
N ASN A 260 -13.28 -26.51 16.41
CA ASN A 260 -14.07 -26.21 17.60
C ASN A 260 -13.36 -26.88 18.79
N LEU A 261 -12.72 -26.07 19.64
CA LEU A 261 -12.24 -26.48 20.95
C LEU A 261 -13.40 -26.40 21.94
#